data_AF-A0A7X8VAQ8-F1
#
_entry.id   AF-A0A7X8VAQ8-F1
#
_cell.length_a   1.000
_cell.length_b   1.000
_cell.length_c   1.000
_cell.angle_alpha   90.00
_cell.angle_beta   90.00
_cell.angle_gamma   90.00
#
_symmetry.space_group_name_H-M   'P 1'
#
loop_
_entity.id
_entity.type
_entity.pdbx_description
1 polymer ?
#
loop_
_entity_poly.entity_id
_entity_poly.type
_entity_poly.pdbx_seq_one_letter_code
_entity_poly.pdbx_strand_id
1 'polypeptide(L)'
;MILSYVEIIKEELKKHINEEKAAFLPEFFQAFEGGYGEGDHFLGVVVPDQRKVARKYYKFVSMKDIEELLNEPYHEYRLTALFMMVYKFEKSKDEKEREEIVNTYLNNIGAVNNWDLVDSSAPQILGPFLWDKNKGILYEMARTPDLWKQRIAIMSTFYFIKQGEFNDTLKIAKMLLNHEHDLIHKAVGWMLREIGKRDFEVEYNFLKENYKVMPRTMLRYAIEKFEPELRQKFLKGLI
;
A
#
# COMPACT_ATOMS: atom_id res chain seq x y z
N MET A 1 36.28 7.82 -9.01
CA MET A 1 35.25 6.82 -9.36
C MET A 1 33.96 7.56 -9.67
N ILE A 2 33.28 7.21 -10.76
CA ILE A 2 31.92 7.71 -11.02
C ILE A 2 31.00 6.98 -10.04
N LEU A 3 30.30 7.72 -9.17
CA LEU A 3 29.33 7.13 -8.23
C LEU A 3 28.19 6.47 -9.03
N SER A 4 27.74 5.28 -8.61
CA SER A 4 26.50 4.69 -9.14
C SER A 4 25.31 5.56 -8.77
N TYR A 5 24.18 5.42 -9.49
CA TYR A 5 22.97 6.15 -9.11
C TYR A 5 22.44 5.75 -7.73
N VAL A 6 22.65 4.49 -7.32
CA VAL A 6 22.34 4.01 -5.97
C VAL A 6 23.10 4.83 -4.93
N GLU A 7 24.41 4.99 -5.07
CA GLU A 7 25.21 5.78 -4.14
C GLU A 7 24.83 7.27 -4.18
N ILE A 8 24.56 7.82 -5.36
CA ILE A 8 24.07 9.21 -5.50
C ILE A 8 22.77 9.41 -4.72
N ILE A 9 21.82 8.47 -4.81
CA ILE A 9 20.52 8.57 -4.13
C ILE A 9 20.69 8.44 -2.62
N LYS A 10 21.52 7.51 -2.15
CA LYS A 10 21.83 7.37 -0.73
C LYS A 10 22.45 8.64 -0.16
N GLU A 11 23.42 9.23 -0.86
CA GLU A 11 24.05 10.49 -0.46
C GLU A 11 23.08 11.68 -0.49
N GLU A 12 22.16 11.73 -1.44
CA GLU A 12 21.12 12.76 -1.47
C GLU A 12 20.14 12.61 -0.31
N LEU A 13 19.71 11.39 0.02
CA LEU A 13 18.83 11.15 1.18
C LEU A 13 19.53 11.46 2.51
N LYS A 14 20.84 11.18 2.63
CA LYS A 14 21.62 11.52 3.83
C LYS A 14 21.61 13.02 4.16
N LYS A 15 21.46 13.90 3.16
CA LYS A 15 21.35 15.35 3.36
C LYS A 15 20.06 15.77 4.07
N HIS A 16 19.08 14.87 4.16
CA HIS A 16 17.77 15.09 4.75
C HIS A 16 17.54 14.27 6.03
N ILE A 17 18.60 13.67 6.59
CA ILE A 17 18.51 12.92 7.86
C ILE A 17 18.00 13.83 8.97
N ASN A 18 17.05 13.30 9.74
CA ASN A 18 16.56 13.92 10.95
C ASN A 18 16.67 12.90 12.08
N GLU A 19 17.58 13.14 13.01
CA GLU A 19 17.88 12.20 14.10
C GLU A 19 16.69 11.98 15.05
N GLU A 20 15.90 13.01 15.33
CA GLU A 20 14.70 12.89 16.16
C GLU A 20 13.67 11.96 15.51
N LYS A 21 13.50 12.07 14.18
CA LYS A 21 12.65 11.15 13.42
C LYS A 21 13.24 9.76 13.38
N ALA A 22 14.53 9.61 13.13
CA ALA A 22 15.20 8.31 13.12
C ALA A 22 15.02 7.55 14.44
N ALA A 23 15.02 8.27 15.58
CA ALA A 23 14.76 7.69 16.90
C ALA A 23 13.29 7.33 17.14
N PHE A 24 12.34 8.08 16.58
CA PHE A 24 10.89 7.87 16.78
C PHE A 24 10.27 6.81 15.86
N LEU A 25 10.74 6.73 14.61
CA LEU A 25 10.13 5.88 13.58
C LEU A 25 10.11 4.37 13.89
N PRO A 26 11.13 3.77 14.53
CA PRO A 26 11.08 2.35 14.89
C PRO A 26 9.85 1.97 15.70
N GLU A 27 9.48 2.77 16.71
CA GLU A 27 8.29 2.46 17.52
C GLU A 27 6.99 2.66 16.74
N PHE A 28 6.92 3.73 15.95
CA PHE A 28 5.76 4.01 15.11
C PHE A 28 5.48 2.90 14.09
N PHE A 29 6.53 2.36 13.47
CA PHE A 29 6.45 1.28 12.48
C PHE A 29 6.58 -0.12 13.09
N GLN A 30 6.63 -0.23 14.42
CA GLN A 30 6.82 -1.49 15.14
C GLN A 30 8.04 -2.30 14.65
N ALA A 31 9.16 -1.62 14.45
CA ALA A 31 10.45 -2.19 14.10
C ALA A 31 11.23 -2.64 15.35
N PHE A 32 10.61 -3.51 16.12
CA PHE A 32 11.17 -4.18 17.29
C PHE A 32 10.80 -5.67 17.23
N GLU A 33 11.44 -6.50 18.05
CA GLU A 33 11.22 -7.96 18.08
C GLU A 33 9.72 -8.29 18.27
N GLY A 34 9.16 -9.07 17.33
CA GLY A 34 7.74 -9.45 17.30
C GLY A 34 6.79 -8.40 16.73
N GLY A 35 7.29 -7.21 16.37
CA GLY A 35 6.54 -6.19 15.65
C GLY A 35 6.53 -6.46 14.14
N TYR A 36 5.54 -5.92 13.42
CA TYR A 36 5.40 -6.18 11.98
C TYR A 36 6.50 -5.54 11.12
N GLY A 37 7.25 -4.57 11.66
CA GLY A 37 8.36 -3.91 11.00
C GLY A 37 9.73 -4.41 11.47
N GLU A 38 9.79 -5.54 12.19
CA GLU A 38 11.04 -6.09 12.72
C GLU A 38 12.13 -6.18 11.64
N GLY A 39 13.32 -5.64 11.93
CA GLY A 39 14.45 -5.57 11.01
C GLY A 39 14.53 -4.29 10.16
N ASP A 40 13.51 -3.44 10.15
CA ASP A 40 13.57 -2.13 9.47
C ASP A 40 14.53 -1.18 10.18
N HIS A 41 15.41 -0.53 9.42
CA HIS A 41 16.23 0.58 9.89
C HIS A 41 15.70 1.91 9.36
N PHE A 42 15.91 3.01 10.08
CA PHE A 42 15.36 4.32 9.71
C PHE A 42 16.43 5.42 9.67
N LEU A 43 16.43 6.20 8.60
CA LEU A 43 17.26 7.39 8.44
C LEU A 43 16.59 8.65 9.02
N GLY A 44 15.28 8.61 9.26
CA GLY A 44 14.49 9.77 9.69
C GLY A 44 14.14 10.74 8.57
N VAL A 45 14.30 10.34 7.30
CA VAL A 45 14.01 11.22 6.15
C VAL A 45 12.51 11.28 5.92
N VAL A 46 11.94 12.47 5.98
CA VAL A 46 10.48 12.65 5.82
C VAL A 46 10.02 12.40 4.38
N VAL A 47 8.80 11.86 4.22
CA VAL A 47 8.21 11.51 2.91
C VAL A 47 8.28 12.64 1.87
N PRO A 48 8.03 13.93 2.19
CA PRO A 48 8.18 15.00 1.21
C PRO A 48 9.59 15.09 0.60
N ASP A 49 10.63 14.86 1.38
CA ASP A 49 12.02 14.90 0.89
C ASP A 49 12.37 13.64 0.11
N GLN A 50 11.91 12.47 0.55
CA GLN A 50 12.03 11.23 -0.23
C GLN A 50 11.39 11.37 -1.62
N ARG A 51 10.19 11.96 -1.71
CA ARG A 51 9.52 12.22 -2.99
C ARG A 51 10.27 13.22 -3.87
N LYS A 52 10.92 14.24 -3.28
CA LYS A 52 11.79 15.17 -4.04
C LYS A 52 12.97 14.43 -4.66
N VAL A 53 13.66 13.59 -3.88
CA VAL A 53 14.78 12.76 -4.38
C VAL A 53 14.29 11.81 -5.47
N ALA A 54 13.23 11.04 -5.22
CA ALA A 54 12.66 10.12 -6.21
C ALA A 54 12.31 10.84 -7.52
N ARG A 55 11.64 12.00 -7.45
CA ARG A 55 11.27 12.78 -8.63
C ARG A 55 12.47 13.33 -9.40
N LYS A 56 13.57 13.63 -8.71
CA LYS A 56 14.82 14.10 -9.32
C LYS A 56 15.53 12.97 -10.10
N TYR A 57 15.46 11.73 -9.61
CA TYR A 57 16.29 10.64 -10.12
C TYR A 57 15.57 9.54 -10.91
N TYR A 58 14.24 9.45 -10.87
CA TYR A 58 13.49 8.32 -11.49
C TYR A 58 13.78 8.11 -12.99
N LYS A 59 14.16 9.16 -13.74
CA LYS A 59 14.49 9.03 -15.17
C LYS A 59 15.86 8.41 -15.44
N PHE A 60 16.77 8.49 -14.48
CA PHE A 60 18.16 8.13 -14.66
C PHE A 60 18.52 6.76 -14.08
N VAL A 61 17.81 6.34 -13.03
CA VAL A 61 17.97 5.01 -12.44
C VAL A 61 17.49 3.91 -13.40
N SER A 62 18.24 2.81 -13.46
CA SER A 62 17.79 1.56 -14.06
C SER A 62 16.89 0.78 -13.10
N MET A 63 16.17 -0.24 -13.60
CA MET A 63 15.42 -1.14 -12.72
C MET A 63 16.35 -1.93 -11.79
N LYS A 64 17.57 -2.25 -12.23
CA LYS A 64 18.59 -2.88 -11.38
C LYS A 64 19.01 -1.98 -10.20
N ASP A 65 19.17 -0.68 -10.41
CA ASP A 65 19.47 0.26 -9.32
C ASP A 65 18.31 0.34 -8.31
N ILE A 66 17.07 0.26 -8.81
CA ILE A 66 15.87 0.21 -7.97
C ILE A 66 15.83 -1.08 -7.15
N GLU A 67 16.12 -2.23 -7.75
CA GLU A 67 16.22 -3.52 -7.02
C GLU A 67 17.27 -3.46 -5.92
N GLU A 68 18.43 -2.85 -6.19
CA GLU A 68 19.49 -2.71 -5.19
C GLU A 68 19.02 -1.85 -4.01
N LEU A 69 18.32 -0.74 -4.25
CA LEU A 69 17.72 0.09 -3.20
C LEU A 69 16.57 -0.61 -2.45
N LEU A 70 15.79 -1.47 -3.12
CA LEU A 70 14.73 -2.25 -2.48
C LEU A 70 15.28 -3.31 -1.51
N ASN A 71 16.50 -3.79 -1.74
CA ASN A 71 17.16 -4.77 -0.89
C ASN A 71 17.96 -4.15 0.27
N GLU A 72 17.89 -2.84 0.44
CA GLU A 72 18.52 -2.16 1.58
C GLU A 72 17.72 -2.32 2.87
N PRO A 73 18.39 -2.42 4.04
CA PRO A 73 17.72 -2.52 5.33
C PRO A 73 16.98 -1.24 5.72
N TYR A 74 17.39 -0.09 5.18
CA TYR A 74 16.77 1.20 5.50
C TYR A 74 15.44 1.39 4.79
N HIS A 75 14.41 1.69 5.57
CA HIS A 75 13.05 1.89 5.13
C HIS A 75 12.94 3.01 4.09
N GLU A 76 13.63 4.15 4.29
CA GLU A 76 13.56 5.28 3.37
C GLU A 76 14.26 5.04 2.02
N TYR A 77 15.21 4.10 1.95
CA TYR A 77 15.76 3.65 0.67
C TYR A 77 14.72 2.86 -0.12
N ARG A 78 14.05 1.91 0.52
CA ARG A 78 12.95 1.13 -0.07
C ARG A 78 11.79 2.01 -0.52
N LEU A 79 11.31 2.90 0.35
CA LEU A 79 10.19 3.79 0.03
C LEU A 79 10.54 4.77 -1.10
N THR A 80 11.76 5.31 -1.12
CA THR A 80 12.23 6.17 -2.24
C THR A 80 12.30 5.38 -3.55
N ALA A 81 12.76 4.12 -3.52
CA ALA A 81 12.77 3.24 -4.68
C ALA A 81 11.36 3.00 -5.23
N LEU A 82 10.39 2.71 -4.36
CA LEU A 82 8.98 2.56 -4.74
C LEU A 82 8.40 3.85 -5.35
N PHE A 83 8.73 5.03 -4.81
CA PHE A 83 8.32 6.29 -5.44
C PHE A 83 8.93 6.48 -6.84
N MET A 84 10.19 6.08 -7.05
CA MET A 84 10.80 6.12 -8.38
C MET A 84 10.09 5.16 -9.35
N MET A 85 9.73 3.95 -8.90
CA MET A 85 8.94 3.00 -9.69
C MET A 85 7.58 3.58 -10.07
N VAL A 86 6.87 4.19 -9.10
CA VAL A 86 5.60 4.88 -9.35
C VAL A 86 5.78 5.96 -10.41
N TYR A 87 6.79 6.83 -10.28
CA TYR A 87 7.03 7.89 -11.26
C TYR A 87 7.39 7.36 -12.65
N LYS A 88 8.18 6.28 -12.74
CA LYS A 88 8.44 5.61 -14.02
C LYS A 88 7.14 5.07 -14.63
N PHE A 89 6.36 4.34 -13.84
CA PHE A 89 5.13 3.70 -14.29
C PHE A 89 4.09 4.72 -14.77
N GLU A 90 3.83 5.78 -13.99
CA GLU A 90 2.87 6.82 -14.32
C GLU A 90 3.27 7.67 -15.55
N LYS A 91 4.57 7.73 -15.87
CA LYS A 91 5.08 8.51 -17.00
C LYS A 91 5.36 7.69 -18.24
N SER A 92 5.47 6.38 -18.11
CA SER A 92 5.68 5.50 -19.25
C SER A 92 4.41 5.37 -20.09
N LYS A 93 4.60 5.39 -21.41
CA LYS A 93 3.60 5.01 -22.41
C LYS A 93 3.93 3.68 -23.07
N ASP A 94 5.07 3.09 -22.73
CA ASP A 94 5.52 1.82 -23.27
C ASP A 94 5.03 0.69 -22.34
N GLU A 95 4.24 -0.21 -22.90
CA GLU A 95 3.72 -1.36 -22.16
C GLU A 95 4.84 -2.27 -21.67
N LYS A 96 5.94 -2.41 -22.43
CA LYS A 96 7.08 -3.24 -22.02
C LYS A 96 7.79 -2.67 -20.80
N GLU A 97 7.96 -1.36 -20.74
CA GLU A 97 8.54 -0.70 -19.57
C GLU A 97 7.61 -0.86 -18.35
N ARG A 98 6.30 -0.74 -18.53
CA ARG A 98 5.32 -0.96 -17.45
C ARG A 98 5.33 -2.41 -16.96
N GLU A 99 5.44 -3.39 -17.86
CA GLU A 99 5.61 -4.80 -17.53
C GLU A 99 6.92 -5.06 -16.77
N GLU A 100 8.04 -4.46 -17.19
CA GLU A 100 9.33 -4.56 -16.49
C GLU A 100 9.23 -4.03 -15.06
N ILE A 101 8.59 -2.87 -14.86
CA ILE A 101 8.37 -2.28 -13.54
C ILE A 101 7.54 -3.20 -12.65
N VAL A 102 6.46 -3.76 -13.19
CA VAL A 102 5.57 -4.67 -12.45
C VAL A 102 6.28 -5.97 -12.11
N ASN A 103 7.04 -6.55 -13.05
CA ASN A 103 7.84 -7.74 -12.80
C ASN A 103 8.88 -7.48 -11.71
N THR A 104 9.56 -6.33 -11.75
CA THR A 104 10.50 -5.91 -10.70
C THR A 104 9.80 -5.79 -9.33
N TYR A 105 8.61 -5.17 -9.30
CA TYR A 105 7.79 -5.04 -8.08
C TYR A 105 7.43 -6.40 -7.50
N LEU A 106 6.95 -7.33 -8.33
CA LEU A 106 6.51 -8.65 -7.90
C LEU A 106 7.69 -9.54 -7.47
N ASN A 107 8.82 -9.46 -8.17
CA ASN A 107 10.04 -10.21 -7.83
C ASN A 107 10.66 -9.73 -6.50
N ASN A 108 10.45 -8.47 -6.13
CA ASN A 108 10.96 -7.87 -4.89
C ASN A 108 9.85 -7.59 -3.87
N ILE A 109 8.71 -8.30 -3.96
CA ILE A 109 7.54 -8.03 -3.11
C ILE A 109 7.84 -8.18 -1.61
N GLY A 110 8.84 -8.99 -1.25
CA GLY A 110 9.31 -9.14 0.13
C GLY A 110 9.90 -7.86 0.73
N ALA A 111 10.36 -6.91 -0.11
CA ALA A 111 10.82 -5.59 0.33
C ALA A 111 9.66 -4.61 0.59
N VAL A 112 8.43 -4.94 0.17
CA VAL A 112 7.22 -4.12 0.37
C VAL A 112 6.49 -4.61 1.62
N ASN A 113 7.22 -4.63 2.73
CA ASN A 113 6.85 -5.27 4.00
C ASN A 113 6.45 -4.28 5.09
N ASN A 114 5.82 -3.17 4.71
CA ASN A 114 5.22 -2.21 5.64
C ASN A 114 3.97 -1.59 5.01
N TRP A 115 3.05 -1.10 5.84
CA TRP A 115 1.75 -0.62 5.35
C TRP A 115 1.91 0.62 4.46
N ASP A 116 2.87 1.48 4.75
CA ASP A 116 3.12 2.69 3.99
C ASP A 116 3.84 2.40 2.66
N LEU A 117 4.74 1.42 2.63
CA LEU A 117 5.35 0.89 1.41
C LEU A 117 4.27 0.37 0.46
N VAL A 118 3.34 -0.45 0.97
CA VAL A 118 2.20 -0.98 0.19
C VAL A 118 1.30 0.15 -0.29
N ASP A 119 0.84 1.01 0.62
CA ASP A 119 -0.15 2.06 0.31
C ASP A 119 0.38 3.12 -0.65
N SER A 120 1.71 3.33 -0.64
CA SER A 120 2.41 4.27 -1.50
C SER A 120 2.72 3.73 -2.90
N SER A 121 2.46 2.45 -3.18
CA SER A 121 2.94 1.81 -4.42
C SER A 121 1.88 0.94 -5.10
N ALA A 122 1.29 -0.03 -4.39
CA ALA A 122 0.35 -0.99 -4.95
C ALA A 122 -0.86 -0.36 -5.66
N PRO A 123 -1.49 0.73 -5.15
CA PRO A 123 -2.58 1.41 -5.84
C PRO A 123 -2.16 2.14 -7.13
N GLN A 124 -0.87 2.49 -7.25
CA GLN A 124 -0.32 3.30 -8.36
C GLN A 124 0.43 2.45 -9.40
N ILE A 125 0.84 1.23 -9.05
CA ILE A 125 1.54 0.30 -9.94
C ILE A 125 0.60 -0.84 -10.33
N LEU A 126 0.32 -1.76 -9.39
CA LEU A 126 -0.48 -2.95 -9.67
C LEU A 126 -1.95 -2.63 -10.01
N GLY A 127 -2.55 -1.66 -9.32
CA GLY A 127 -3.93 -1.22 -9.60
C GLY A 127 -4.14 -0.86 -11.08
N PRO A 128 -3.49 0.20 -11.60
CA PRO A 128 -3.62 0.57 -13.01
C PRO A 128 -3.10 -0.48 -13.99
N PHE A 129 -2.09 -1.29 -13.63
CA PHE A 129 -1.61 -2.35 -14.52
C PHE A 129 -2.64 -3.47 -14.73
N LEU A 130 -3.41 -3.80 -13.69
CA LEU A 130 -4.37 -4.91 -13.71
C LEU A 130 -5.78 -4.48 -14.13
N TRP A 131 -5.97 -3.22 -14.50
CA TRP A 131 -7.28 -2.65 -14.83
C TRP A 131 -7.99 -3.43 -15.94
N ASP A 132 -7.32 -3.61 -17.06
CA ASP A 132 -7.79 -4.31 -18.26
C ASP A 132 -7.17 -5.71 -18.43
N LYS A 133 -6.52 -6.22 -17.38
CA LYS A 133 -5.86 -7.54 -17.36
C LYS A 133 -6.53 -8.51 -16.39
N ASN A 134 -6.02 -9.74 -16.37
CA ASN A 134 -6.42 -10.77 -15.41
C ASN A 134 -6.01 -10.36 -13.98
N LYS A 135 -6.99 -10.27 -13.08
CA LYS A 135 -6.80 -9.83 -11.69
C LYS A 135 -6.51 -10.99 -10.73
N GLY A 136 -6.34 -12.21 -11.23
CA GLY A 136 -6.17 -13.46 -10.48
C GLY A 136 -5.07 -13.38 -9.43
N ILE A 137 -3.97 -12.69 -9.74
CA ILE A 137 -2.87 -12.46 -8.81
C ILE A 137 -3.31 -11.77 -7.50
N LEU A 138 -4.27 -10.83 -7.54
CA LEU A 138 -4.78 -10.18 -6.34
C LEU A 138 -5.56 -11.17 -5.47
N TYR A 139 -6.33 -12.05 -6.09
CA TYR A 139 -7.07 -13.10 -5.38
C TYR A 139 -6.13 -14.17 -4.81
N GLU A 140 -5.05 -14.51 -5.51
CA GLU A 140 -4.00 -15.40 -4.99
C GLU A 140 -3.33 -14.78 -3.77
N MET A 141 -2.88 -13.52 -3.88
CA MET A 141 -2.29 -12.76 -2.78
C MET A 141 -3.21 -12.69 -1.56
N ALA A 142 -4.51 -12.42 -1.76
CA ALA A 142 -5.51 -12.38 -0.69
C ALA A 142 -5.73 -13.73 0.04
N ARG A 143 -5.35 -14.86 -0.57
CA ARG A 143 -5.43 -16.20 0.06
C ARG A 143 -4.14 -16.62 0.75
N THR A 144 -3.01 -16.01 0.43
CA THR A 144 -1.74 -16.33 1.09
C THR A 144 -1.79 -15.95 2.57
N PRO A 145 -1.00 -16.60 3.45
CA PRO A 145 -0.86 -16.18 4.85
C PRO A 145 0.01 -14.92 5.02
N ASP A 146 0.50 -14.33 3.92
CA ASP A 146 1.40 -13.18 3.94
C ASP A 146 0.59 -11.88 4.09
N LEU A 147 0.78 -11.22 5.23
CA LEU A 147 0.08 -9.99 5.60
C LEU A 147 0.21 -8.90 4.53
N TRP A 148 1.40 -8.74 3.95
CA TRP A 148 1.68 -7.66 3.02
C TRP A 148 1.10 -7.96 1.64
N LYS A 149 1.15 -9.21 1.19
CA LYS A 149 0.44 -9.63 -0.04
C LYS A 149 -1.05 -9.41 0.06
N GLN A 150 -1.67 -9.77 1.19
CA GLN A 150 -3.09 -9.52 1.41
C GLN A 150 -3.42 -8.02 1.41
N ARG A 151 -2.57 -7.20 2.05
CA ARG A 151 -2.72 -5.73 2.00
C ARG A 151 -2.58 -5.19 0.58
N ILE A 152 -1.58 -5.66 -0.17
CA ILE A 152 -1.38 -5.30 -1.59
C ILE A 152 -2.63 -5.64 -2.39
N ALA A 153 -3.19 -6.85 -2.21
CA ALA A 153 -4.38 -7.29 -2.92
C ALA A 153 -5.55 -6.32 -2.78
N ILE A 154 -5.89 -5.91 -1.55
CA ILE A 154 -7.01 -5.00 -1.30
C ILE A 154 -6.65 -3.54 -1.66
N MET A 155 -5.43 -3.09 -1.42
CA MET A 155 -5.04 -1.70 -1.71
C MET A 155 -4.92 -1.43 -3.20
N SER A 156 -4.49 -2.41 -4.01
CA SER A 156 -4.46 -2.28 -5.47
C SER A 156 -5.85 -1.98 -6.07
N THR A 157 -6.93 -2.47 -5.45
CA THR A 157 -8.29 -2.23 -5.97
C THR A 157 -8.75 -0.78 -5.76
N PHE A 158 -8.01 0.06 -5.03
CA PHE A 158 -8.34 1.48 -4.92
C PHE A 158 -8.37 2.16 -6.29
N TYR A 159 -7.53 1.71 -7.23
CA TYR A 159 -7.60 2.17 -8.61
C TYR A 159 -8.96 1.83 -9.25
N PHE A 160 -9.47 0.62 -9.07
CA PHE A 160 -10.76 0.16 -9.62
C PHE A 160 -11.92 0.96 -9.03
N ILE A 161 -11.90 1.19 -7.72
CA ILE A 161 -12.89 2.01 -7.02
C ILE A 161 -12.91 3.42 -7.62
N LYS A 162 -11.76 4.02 -7.92
CA LYS A 162 -11.68 5.34 -8.58
C LYS A 162 -12.32 5.36 -9.97
N GLN A 163 -12.36 4.23 -10.66
CA GLN A 163 -13.01 4.08 -11.97
C GLN A 163 -14.51 3.70 -11.86
N GLY A 164 -15.05 3.56 -10.66
CA GLY A 164 -16.45 3.15 -10.44
C GLY A 164 -16.67 1.63 -10.47
N GLU A 165 -15.61 0.82 -10.49
CA GLU A 165 -15.70 -0.64 -10.46
C GLU A 165 -15.42 -1.18 -9.05
N PHE A 166 -16.42 -1.82 -8.44
CA PHE A 166 -16.37 -2.22 -7.03
C PHE A 166 -16.27 -3.73 -6.81
N ASN A 167 -16.59 -4.53 -7.83
CA ASN A 167 -16.77 -5.98 -7.71
C ASN A 167 -15.54 -6.70 -7.14
N ASP A 168 -14.34 -6.43 -7.68
CA ASP A 168 -13.11 -7.06 -7.20
C ASP A 168 -12.79 -6.65 -5.74
N THR A 169 -12.98 -5.38 -5.39
CA THR A 169 -12.82 -4.89 -4.01
C THR A 169 -13.73 -5.63 -3.05
N LEU A 170 -15.02 -5.75 -3.36
CA LEU A 170 -16.00 -6.41 -2.48
C LEU A 170 -15.69 -7.91 -2.32
N LYS A 171 -15.26 -8.59 -3.39
CA LYS A 171 -14.85 -10.00 -3.34
C LYS A 171 -13.62 -10.20 -2.45
N ILE A 172 -12.58 -9.38 -2.62
CA ILE A 172 -11.37 -9.46 -1.78
C ILE A 172 -11.70 -9.07 -0.34
N ALA A 173 -12.53 -8.04 -0.10
CA ALA A 173 -13.00 -7.66 1.22
C ALA A 173 -13.74 -8.81 1.92
N LYS A 174 -14.57 -9.57 1.19
CA LYS A 174 -15.25 -10.76 1.71
C LYS A 174 -14.27 -11.87 2.08
N MET A 175 -13.21 -12.08 1.30
CA MET A 175 -12.16 -13.07 1.61
C MET A 175 -11.38 -12.71 2.88
N LEU A 176 -11.16 -11.41 3.11
CA LEU A 176 -10.40 -10.88 4.24
C LEU A 176 -11.30 -10.46 5.43
N LEU A 177 -12.60 -10.79 5.39
CA LEU A 177 -13.60 -10.27 6.32
C LEU A 177 -13.31 -10.61 7.78
N ASN A 178 -12.83 -11.83 8.02
CA ASN A 178 -12.54 -12.37 9.35
C ASN A 178 -11.02 -12.42 9.62
N HIS A 179 -10.23 -11.62 8.91
CA HIS A 179 -8.79 -11.56 9.15
C HIS A 179 -8.52 -11.21 10.63
N GLU A 180 -7.41 -11.65 11.22
CA GLU A 180 -7.11 -11.37 12.63
C GLU A 180 -6.36 -10.05 12.81
N HIS A 181 -5.52 -9.70 11.83
CA HIS A 181 -4.61 -8.56 11.92
C HIS A 181 -5.30 -7.21 11.64
N ASP A 182 -5.11 -6.25 12.55
CA ASP A 182 -5.71 -4.91 12.51
C ASP A 182 -5.33 -4.09 11.25
N LEU A 183 -4.10 -4.26 10.73
CA LEU A 183 -3.70 -3.61 9.48
C LEU A 183 -4.60 -4.00 8.29
N ILE A 184 -5.05 -5.25 8.22
CA ILE A 184 -5.98 -5.69 7.16
C ILE A 184 -7.38 -5.13 7.42
N HIS A 185 -7.82 -5.08 8.68
CA HIS A 185 -9.10 -4.44 9.03
C HIS A 185 -9.16 -3.00 8.56
N LYS A 186 -8.09 -2.24 8.80
CA LYS A 186 -7.95 -0.85 8.37
C LYS A 186 -7.97 -0.73 6.85
N ALA A 187 -7.28 -1.61 6.12
CA ALA A 187 -7.26 -1.59 4.65
C ALA A 187 -8.64 -1.92 4.05
N VAL A 188 -9.27 -3.00 4.50
CA VAL A 188 -10.60 -3.42 4.04
C VAL A 188 -11.64 -2.36 4.38
N GLY A 189 -11.68 -1.89 5.63
CA GLY A 189 -12.59 -0.83 6.05
C GLY A 189 -12.37 0.47 5.28
N TRP A 190 -11.11 0.83 4.99
CA TRP A 190 -10.81 1.98 4.13
C TRP A 190 -11.36 1.77 2.71
N MET A 191 -11.11 0.63 2.06
CA MET A 191 -11.61 0.42 0.71
C MET A 191 -13.15 0.40 0.62
N LEU A 192 -13.84 -0.16 1.63
CA LEU A 192 -15.30 -0.07 1.72
C LEU A 192 -15.77 1.38 1.85
N ARG A 193 -15.12 2.18 2.72
CA ARG A 193 -15.40 3.62 2.83
C ARG A 193 -15.17 4.38 1.52
N GLU A 194 -14.14 3.99 0.74
CA GLU A 194 -13.89 4.59 -0.58
C GLU A 194 -14.96 4.22 -1.61
N ILE A 195 -15.56 3.02 -1.52
CA ILE A 195 -16.75 2.67 -2.30
C ILE A 195 -17.90 3.57 -1.87
N GLY A 196 -18.22 3.68 -0.59
CA GLY A 196 -19.35 4.49 -0.10
C GLY A 196 -19.30 5.97 -0.44
N LYS A 197 -18.10 6.54 -0.53
CA LYS A 197 -17.90 7.91 -1.04
C LYS A 197 -18.36 8.11 -2.48
N ARG A 198 -18.47 7.03 -3.25
CA ARG A 198 -18.87 7.02 -4.67
C ARG A 198 -20.27 6.46 -4.85
N ASP A 199 -20.57 5.38 -4.14
CA ASP A 199 -21.85 4.70 -4.14
C ASP A 199 -22.17 4.17 -2.73
N PHE A 200 -23.01 4.94 -2.03
CA PHE A 200 -23.45 4.61 -0.67
C PHE A 200 -24.23 3.29 -0.62
N GLU A 201 -25.09 3.01 -1.61
CA GLU A 201 -25.95 1.82 -1.59
C GLU A 201 -25.13 0.54 -1.72
N VAL A 202 -24.06 0.56 -2.53
CA VAL A 202 -23.15 -0.58 -2.66
C VAL A 202 -22.44 -0.87 -1.34
N GLU A 203 -21.88 0.14 -0.66
CA GLU A 203 -21.26 -0.05 0.66
C GLU A 203 -22.31 -0.50 1.68
N TYR A 204 -23.45 0.18 1.75
CA TYR A 204 -24.50 -0.11 2.72
C TYR A 204 -25.01 -1.55 2.62
N ASN A 205 -25.29 -2.04 1.41
CA ASN A 205 -25.78 -3.40 1.21
C ASN A 205 -24.71 -4.43 1.57
N PHE A 206 -23.44 -4.22 1.18
CA PHE A 206 -22.35 -5.08 1.62
C PHE A 206 -22.24 -5.10 3.14
N LEU A 207 -22.26 -3.95 3.81
CA LEU A 207 -22.16 -3.88 5.27
C LEU A 207 -23.37 -4.53 5.94
N LYS A 208 -24.60 -4.28 5.48
CA LYS A 208 -25.83 -4.87 6.03
C LYS A 208 -25.76 -6.40 6.08
N GLU A 209 -25.18 -7.02 5.07
CA GLU A 209 -25.01 -8.48 5.01
C GLU A 209 -23.90 -9.02 5.93
N ASN A 210 -22.91 -8.19 6.27
CA ASN A 210 -21.64 -8.67 6.85
C ASN A 210 -21.30 -8.09 8.23
N TYR A 211 -21.90 -6.99 8.64
CA TYR A 211 -21.43 -6.18 9.76
C TYR A 211 -21.36 -6.92 11.10
N LYS A 212 -22.20 -7.96 11.29
CA LYS A 212 -22.23 -8.75 12.53
C LYS A 212 -20.99 -9.61 12.74
N VAL A 213 -20.31 -10.00 11.66
CA VAL A 213 -19.07 -10.81 11.73
C VAL A 213 -17.81 -9.98 11.51
N MET A 214 -17.95 -8.73 11.05
CA MET A 214 -16.82 -7.84 10.84
C MET A 214 -16.11 -7.49 12.15
N PRO A 215 -14.76 -7.51 12.17
CA PRO A 215 -13.98 -6.93 13.24
C PRO A 215 -14.38 -5.46 13.50
N ARG A 216 -14.40 -5.06 14.77
CA ARG A 216 -14.87 -3.74 15.19
C ARG A 216 -14.08 -2.60 14.54
N THR A 217 -12.77 -2.77 14.36
CA THR A 217 -11.93 -1.78 13.64
C THR A 217 -12.37 -1.64 12.19
N MET A 218 -12.54 -2.77 11.49
CA MET A 218 -12.94 -2.80 10.08
C MET A 218 -14.28 -2.08 9.86
N LEU A 219 -15.29 -2.43 10.67
CA LEU A 219 -16.62 -1.82 10.58
C LEU A 219 -16.54 -0.31 10.83
N ARG A 220 -15.82 0.13 11.87
CA ARG A 220 -15.66 1.56 12.22
C ARG A 220 -15.02 2.38 11.10
N TYR A 221 -14.04 1.80 10.41
CA TYR A 221 -13.39 2.44 9.26
C TYR A 221 -14.35 2.60 8.08
N ALA A 222 -15.12 1.55 7.76
CA ALA A 222 -16.10 1.58 6.67
C ALA A 222 -17.14 2.69 6.89
N ILE A 223 -17.82 2.65 8.04
CA ILE A 223 -18.93 3.58 8.36
C ILE A 223 -18.49 4.98 8.83
N GLU A 224 -17.23 5.38 8.66
CA GLU A 224 -16.73 6.68 9.15
C GLU A 224 -17.51 7.85 8.57
N LYS A 225 -17.95 7.73 7.31
CA LYS A 225 -18.69 8.78 6.59
C LYS A 225 -20.22 8.66 6.72
N PHE A 226 -20.72 7.68 7.46
CA PHE A 226 -22.17 7.52 7.65
C PHE A 226 -22.69 8.57 8.63
N GLU A 227 -23.94 8.96 8.43
CA GLU A 227 -24.65 9.82 9.39
C GLU A 227 -24.62 9.22 10.80
N PRO A 228 -24.49 10.05 11.85
CA PRO A 228 -24.27 9.58 13.21
C PRO A 228 -25.27 8.54 13.70
N GLU A 229 -26.55 8.69 13.38
CA GLU A 229 -27.60 7.75 13.77
C GLU A 229 -27.43 6.38 13.11
N LEU A 230 -27.17 6.36 11.80
CA LEU A 230 -26.97 5.12 11.05
C LEU A 230 -25.72 4.40 11.53
N ARG A 231 -24.64 5.15 11.76
CA ARG A 231 -23.40 4.64 12.34
C ARG A 231 -23.65 3.95 13.68
N GLN A 232 -24.45 4.56 14.56
CA GLN A 232 -24.80 3.96 15.85
C GLN A 232 -25.64 2.69 15.70
N LYS A 233 -26.56 2.62 14.74
CA LYS A 233 -27.35 1.41 14.47
C LYS A 233 -26.43 0.24 14.08
N PHE A 234 -25.47 0.45 13.17
CA PHE A 234 -24.48 -0.58 12.81
C PHE A 234 -23.66 -1.04 14.04
N LEU A 235 -23.13 -0.10 14.82
CA LEU A 235 -22.30 -0.41 15.99
C LEU A 235 -23.06 -1.11 17.13
N LYS A 236 -24.39 -0.95 17.19
CA LYS A 236 -25.26 -1.54 18.20
C LYS A 236 -25.92 -2.85 17.76
N GLY A 237 -25.74 -3.30 16.52
CA GLY A 237 -26.41 -4.53 16.08
C GLY A 237 -27.82 -4.35 15.53
N LEU A 238 -28.22 -3.13 15.15
CA LEU A 238 -29.62 -2.76 14.92
C LEU A 238 -29.98 -2.53 13.43
N ILE A 239 -29.10 -2.94 12.51
CA ILE A 239 -29.32 -2.87 11.06
C ILE A 239 -29.87 -4.19 10.53
#